data_AF-A0A4Q8BC60-F1
#
_entry.id   AF-A0A4Q8BC60-F1
#
_cell.length_a   1.000
_cell.length_b   1.000
_cell.length_c   1.000
_cell.angle_alpha   90.00
_cell.angle_beta   90.00
_cell.angle_gamma   90.00
#
_symmetry.space_group_name_H-M   'P 1'
#
loop_
_entity.id
_entity.type
_entity.pdbx_description
1 polymer ?
#
loop_
_entity_poly.entity_id
_entity_poly.type
_entity_poly.pdbx_seq_one_letter_code
_entity_poly.pdbx_strand_id
1 'polypeptide(L)'
;MTTNPGRSATTTSTARHLDHVLSTEQRAGRLPSVAAGVVRDGRLAWSGAVGTLDGRAGGDPADTDTQYRMGSITKTFVAVAVMRLRDAGRLHLTDRFDDHVPGTSFGDVTVEQLLVHAAGLQAETNGPWWERTPGGTWDELVASGVGQRFRSGRRFHYTNVGYGALGQLIARAHGVDWFEVVRRDLLEPLGMGRTTTWPTGRAARGLAVHPFADVLLPEPEHDAGAMGPAGQLWTTIEDLARWAAFLAGDTGELLAADTLEEMCEPHFVVDDQGDPWTVAHGLGWQVFNVDGRRYAGHGGSMPGFVAGLRVARDTGDGVVVLTNTTSSPAPGRLVTALLAGLEQHEPASVEPWSASGDASLLELVGTWHWGSSVTVARVEGGHLVLGEPGVTRGSRFRPVGADAWVGLDGYYAGEPLRVVRRTDGAVSHLDLASFRFTRTPYDPDADVPGGVYPAGWL
;
A
#
# COMPACT_ATOMS: atom_id res chain seq x y z
N MET A 1 8.53 -7.12 39.49
CA MET A 1 7.25 -7.05 38.74
C MET A 1 6.83 -5.60 38.69
N THR A 2 7.18 -4.92 37.61
CA THR A 2 6.79 -3.54 37.32
C THR A 2 6.23 -3.56 35.91
N THR A 3 4.91 -3.46 35.82
CA THR A 3 4.16 -3.36 34.57
C THR A 3 4.50 -2.05 33.89
N ASN A 4 4.99 -2.13 32.65
CA ASN A 4 5.32 -1.00 31.81
C ASN A 4 4.02 -0.31 31.32
N PRO A 5 3.79 0.99 31.60
CA PRO A 5 2.62 1.71 31.08
C PRO A 5 2.93 2.15 29.65
N GLY A 6 2.20 1.61 28.66
CA GLY A 6 2.41 1.97 27.24
C GLY A 6 1.91 0.97 26.19
N ARG A 7 1.30 -0.17 26.58
CA ARG A 7 0.53 -1.00 25.65
C ARG A 7 -0.90 -0.45 25.56
N SER A 8 -1.28 0.25 24.49
CA SER A 8 -2.71 0.41 24.17
C SER A 8 -3.20 -0.87 23.46
N ALA A 9 -3.25 -1.96 24.21
CA ALA A 9 -3.94 -3.16 23.78
C ALA A 9 -5.42 -2.81 23.58
N THR A 10 -6.10 -3.45 22.62
CA THR A 10 -7.53 -3.23 22.44
C THR A 10 -8.30 -3.50 23.75
N THR A 11 -9.40 -2.80 23.96
CA THR A 11 -10.25 -3.07 25.15
C THR A 11 -10.72 -4.53 25.17
N THR A 12 -11.00 -5.07 26.36
CA THR A 12 -11.49 -6.45 26.50
C THR A 12 -12.78 -6.70 25.71
N SER A 13 -13.64 -5.69 25.55
CA SER A 13 -14.84 -5.80 24.71
C SER A 13 -14.50 -5.90 23.22
N THR A 14 -13.57 -5.07 22.73
CA THR A 14 -13.12 -5.12 21.33
C THR A 14 -12.43 -6.44 21.03
N ALA A 15 -11.49 -6.88 21.88
CA ALA A 15 -10.81 -8.16 21.71
C ALA A 15 -11.80 -9.34 21.59
N ARG A 16 -12.81 -9.40 22.47
CA ARG A 16 -13.85 -10.45 22.42
C ARG A 16 -14.66 -10.41 21.12
N HIS A 17 -14.95 -9.22 20.61
CA HIS A 17 -15.64 -9.07 19.32
C HIS A 17 -14.76 -9.60 18.18
N LEU A 18 -13.49 -9.22 18.13
CA LEU A 18 -12.55 -9.67 17.10
C LEU A 18 -12.32 -11.19 17.15
N ASP A 19 -12.23 -11.79 18.34
CA ASP A 19 -12.17 -13.25 18.53
C ASP A 19 -13.40 -13.96 17.96
N HIS A 20 -14.58 -13.37 18.16
CA HIS A 20 -15.84 -13.89 17.63
C HIS A 20 -15.89 -13.81 16.10
N VAL A 21 -15.47 -12.69 15.51
CA VAL A 21 -15.37 -12.51 14.05
C VAL A 21 -14.41 -13.54 13.46
N LEU A 22 -13.21 -13.69 14.05
CA LEU A 22 -12.20 -14.66 13.62
C LEU A 22 -12.76 -16.10 13.63
N SER A 23 -13.37 -16.51 14.74
CA SER A 23 -13.94 -17.85 14.90
C SER A 23 -15.10 -18.11 13.92
N THR A 24 -15.90 -17.09 13.65
CA THR A 24 -17.03 -17.17 12.72
C THR A 24 -16.56 -17.34 11.29
N GLU A 25 -15.60 -16.54 10.83
CA GLU A 25 -15.03 -16.67 9.48
C GLU A 25 -14.21 -17.96 9.32
N GLN A 26 -13.49 -18.40 10.36
CA GLN A 26 -12.82 -19.71 10.36
C GLN A 26 -13.81 -20.84 10.05
N ARG A 27 -14.92 -20.87 10.79
CA ARG A 27 -15.95 -21.90 10.64
C ARG A 27 -16.68 -21.80 9.32
N ALA A 28 -17.17 -20.61 8.97
CA ALA A 28 -17.93 -20.39 7.73
C ALA A 28 -17.06 -20.62 6.48
N GLY A 29 -15.79 -20.25 6.55
CA GLY A 29 -14.81 -20.45 5.48
C GLY A 29 -14.22 -21.86 5.42
N ARG A 30 -14.57 -22.76 6.35
CA ARG A 30 -14.02 -24.12 6.48
C ARG A 30 -12.48 -24.12 6.49
N LEU A 31 -11.90 -23.13 7.17
CA LEU A 31 -10.44 -22.93 7.20
C LEU A 31 -9.81 -23.93 8.17
N PRO A 32 -8.83 -24.76 7.76
CA PRO A 32 -8.17 -25.71 8.67
C PRO A 32 -7.53 -25.00 9.87
N SER A 33 -6.84 -23.89 9.59
CA SER A 33 -6.43 -22.88 10.56
C SER A 33 -6.43 -21.48 9.96
N VAL A 34 -6.61 -20.49 10.83
CA VAL A 34 -6.45 -19.07 10.52
C VAL A 34 -5.80 -18.38 11.71
N ALA A 35 -4.83 -17.52 11.43
CA ALA A 35 -4.30 -16.55 12.37
C ALA A 35 -4.55 -15.15 11.82
N ALA A 36 -4.82 -14.19 12.72
CA ALA A 36 -5.05 -12.81 12.35
C ALA A 36 -4.45 -11.85 13.39
N GLY A 37 -4.10 -10.65 12.94
CA GLY A 37 -3.61 -9.57 13.77
C GLY A 37 -4.19 -8.23 13.34
N VAL A 38 -4.44 -7.35 14.30
CA VAL A 38 -4.87 -5.97 14.11
C VAL A 38 -3.76 -5.05 14.60
N VAL A 39 -3.32 -4.15 13.74
CA VAL A 39 -2.28 -3.14 14.00
C VAL A 39 -2.94 -1.79 14.17
N ARG A 40 -2.54 -1.06 15.20
CA ARG A 40 -2.97 0.31 15.50
C ARG A 40 -1.84 1.04 16.20
N ASP A 41 -1.65 2.31 15.89
CA ASP A 41 -0.54 3.14 16.42
C ASP A 41 0.83 2.46 16.22
N GLY A 42 1.06 1.88 15.04
CA GLY A 42 2.33 1.23 14.68
C GLY A 42 2.63 -0.09 15.41
N ARG A 43 1.66 -0.70 16.11
CA ARG A 43 1.90 -1.91 16.91
C ARG A 43 0.73 -2.89 16.85
N LEU A 44 1.03 -4.16 17.10
CA LEU A 44 0.04 -5.23 17.19
C LEU A 44 -0.86 -5.01 18.42
N ALA A 45 -2.08 -4.56 18.19
CA ALA A 45 -3.05 -4.20 19.22
C ALA A 45 -3.93 -5.40 19.64
N TRP A 46 -4.19 -6.31 18.70
CA TRP A 46 -4.86 -7.59 18.95
C TRP A 46 -4.30 -8.66 18.01
N SER A 47 -4.33 -9.92 18.44
CA SER A 47 -4.01 -11.08 17.62
C SER A 47 -4.72 -12.31 18.13
N GLY A 48 -5.13 -13.18 17.20
CA GLY A 48 -5.79 -14.44 17.52
C GLY A 48 -5.51 -15.52 16.50
N ALA A 49 -5.73 -16.77 16.87
CA ALA A 49 -5.64 -17.92 15.99
C ALA A 49 -6.72 -18.96 16.34
N VAL A 50 -7.24 -19.64 15.33
CA VAL A 50 -8.27 -20.68 15.45
C VAL A 50 -7.94 -21.83 14.50
N GLY A 51 -8.19 -23.07 14.95
CA GLY A 51 -7.94 -24.28 14.17
C GLY A 51 -6.59 -24.92 14.52
N THR A 52 -6.15 -25.85 13.67
CA THR A 52 -4.97 -26.68 13.93
C THR A 52 -4.04 -26.73 12.72
N LEU A 53 -2.76 -26.96 12.96
CA LEU A 53 -1.70 -26.94 11.93
C LEU A 53 -1.96 -27.94 10.80
N ASP A 54 -2.67 -29.04 11.08
CA ASP A 54 -3.01 -30.11 10.14
C ASP A 54 -4.51 -30.18 9.79
N GLY A 55 -5.32 -29.25 10.32
CA GLY A 55 -6.77 -29.19 10.11
C GLY A 55 -7.60 -30.25 10.81
N ARG A 56 -7.02 -31.01 11.76
CA ARG A 56 -7.73 -32.06 12.50
C ARG A 56 -8.14 -31.59 13.90
N ALA A 57 -9.29 -32.04 14.39
CA ALA A 57 -9.86 -31.61 15.68
C ALA A 57 -8.98 -31.92 16.91
N GLY A 58 -8.02 -32.84 16.80
CA GLY A 58 -7.03 -33.15 17.85
C GLY A 58 -5.59 -32.86 17.44
N GLY A 59 -5.38 -32.14 16.33
CA GLY A 59 -4.06 -31.71 15.89
C GLY A 59 -3.50 -30.58 16.76
N ASP A 60 -2.24 -30.23 16.52
CA ASP A 60 -1.60 -29.13 17.23
C ASP A 60 -2.32 -27.80 16.93
N PRO A 61 -2.69 -27.00 17.93
CA PRO A 61 -3.44 -25.76 17.72
C PRO A 61 -2.61 -24.72 16.98
N ALA A 62 -3.20 -23.96 16.07
CA ALA A 62 -2.54 -22.77 15.54
C ALA A 62 -2.42 -21.70 16.63
N ASP A 63 -1.35 -20.93 16.57
CA ASP A 63 -1.11 -19.75 17.41
C ASP A 63 -0.53 -18.60 16.56
N THR A 64 -0.20 -17.48 17.19
CA THR A 64 0.28 -16.28 16.50
C THR A 64 1.76 -16.35 16.09
N ASP A 65 2.53 -17.32 16.60
CA ASP A 65 3.93 -17.62 16.19
C ASP A 65 4.02 -18.75 15.15
N THR A 66 2.88 -19.33 14.78
CA THR A 66 2.77 -20.29 13.69
C THR A 66 3.10 -19.60 12.37
N GLN A 67 4.08 -20.14 11.64
CA GLN A 67 4.39 -19.68 10.29
C GLN A 67 3.39 -20.17 9.25
N TYR A 68 3.09 -19.29 8.29
CA TYR A 68 2.31 -19.58 7.08
C TYR A 68 3.03 -18.99 5.87
N ARG A 69 2.82 -19.57 4.69
CA ARG A 69 3.29 -18.97 3.44
C ARG A 69 2.42 -17.74 3.12
N MET A 70 3.06 -16.58 2.94
CA MET A 70 2.34 -15.31 2.72
C MET A 70 2.03 -15.04 1.25
N GLY A 71 2.51 -15.88 0.34
CA GLY A 71 2.28 -15.75 -1.10
C GLY A 71 2.71 -14.38 -1.62
N SER A 72 1.91 -13.81 -2.53
CA SER A 72 2.18 -12.54 -3.21
C SER A 72 2.41 -11.31 -2.30
N ILE A 73 2.17 -11.37 -0.99
CA ILE A 73 2.66 -10.34 -0.08
C ILE A 73 4.19 -10.23 -0.16
N THR A 74 4.90 -11.31 -0.50
CA THR A 74 6.35 -11.33 -0.80
C THR A 74 6.77 -10.23 -1.78
N LYS A 75 5.94 -9.92 -2.78
CA LYS A 75 6.22 -8.89 -3.79
C LYS A 75 6.49 -7.52 -3.17
N THR A 76 5.81 -7.22 -2.07
CA THR A 76 5.94 -5.93 -1.40
C THR A 76 7.35 -5.75 -0.81
N PHE A 77 7.98 -6.83 -0.32
CA PHE A 77 9.38 -6.82 0.14
C PHE A 77 10.36 -6.63 -1.01
N VAL A 78 10.11 -7.33 -2.13
CA VAL A 78 10.90 -7.19 -3.37
C VAL A 78 10.81 -5.76 -3.89
N ALA A 79 9.61 -5.18 -3.93
CA ALA A 79 9.40 -3.80 -4.35
C ALA A 79 10.15 -2.80 -3.46
N VAL A 80 10.08 -2.95 -2.12
CA VAL A 80 10.85 -2.09 -1.20
C VAL A 80 12.35 -2.22 -1.44
N ALA A 81 12.88 -3.43 -1.67
CA ALA A 81 14.29 -3.61 -1.99
C ALA A 81 14.70 -2.91 -3.31
N VAL A 82 13.84 -2.93 -4.33
CA VAL A 82 14.05 -2.17 -5.59
C VAL A 82 14.01 -0.66 -5.35
N MET A 83 13.05 -0.17 -4.56
CA MET A 83 12.94 1.25 -4.24
C MET A 83 14.14 1.76 -3.43
N ARG A 84 14.74 0.90 -2.60
CA ARG A 84 16.00 1.23 -1.91
C ARG A 84 17.20 1.30 -2.85
N LEU A 85 17.24 0.50 -3.93
CA LEU A 85 18.23 0.69 -4.99
C LEU A 85 18.05 2.04 -5.68
N ARG A 86 16.80 2.44 -5.94
CA ARG A 86 16.48 3.76 -6.51
C ARG A 86 16.92 4.90 -5.59
N ASP A 87 16.58 4.84 -4.30
CA ASP A 87 16.92 5.89 -3.33
C ASP A 87 18.43 6.00 -3.11
N ALA A 88 19.16 4.90 -3.27
CA ALA A 88 20.62 4.89 -3.27
C ALA A 88 21.25 5.37 -4.61
N GLY A 89 20.44 5.79 -5.59
CA GLY A 89 20.90 6.24 -6.91
C GLY A 89 21.51 5.14 -7.78
N ARG A 90 21.21 3.87 -7.49
CA ARG A 90 21.78 2.71 -8.18
C ARG A 90 21.00 2.28 -9.42
N LEU A 91 19.76 2.75 -9.55
CA LEU A 91 18.91 2.62 -10.73
C LEU A 91 17.92 3.77 -10.78
N HIS A 92 17.35 4.02 -11.95
CA HIS A 92 16.15 4.83 -12.12
C HIS A 92 14.96 3.92 -12.46
N LEU A 93 13.75 4.29 -12.03
CA LEU A 93 12.54 3.51 -12.31
C LEU A 93 12.24 3.45 -13.81
N THR A 94 12.69 4.44 -14.58
CA THR A 94 12.56 4.51 -16.04
C THR A 94 13.65 3.75 -16.80
N ASP A 95 14.65 3.19 -16.12
CA ASP A 95 15.68 2.37 -16.77
C ASP A 95 15.02 1.14 -17.43
N ARG A 96 15.58 0.71 -18.55
CA ARG A 96 15.17 -0.55 -19.19
C ARG A 96 15.65 -1.70 -18.32
N PHE A 97 14.86 -2.76 -18.24
CA PHE A 97 15.24 -3.94 -17.46
C PHE A 97 16.57 -4.55 -17.93
N ASP A 98 16.80 -4.59 -19.24
CA ASP A 98 18.03 -5.15 -19.83
C ASP A 98 19.29 -4.31 -19.53
N ASP A 99 19.16 -3.04 -19.12
CA ASP A 99 20.30 -2.23 -18.66
C ASP A 99 20.89 -2.80 -17.35
N HIS A 100 20.06 -3.52 -16.57
CA HIS A 100 20.44 -4.13 -15.28
C HIS A 100 20.58 -5.65 -15.36
N VAL A 101 19.76 -6.31 -16.18
CA VAL A 101 19.71 -7.77 -16.34
C VAL A 101 19.60 -8.13 -17.83
N PRO A 102 20.73 -8.16 -18.57
CA PRO A 102 20.70 -8.33 -20.01
C PRO A 102 20.30 -9.75 -20.45
N GLY A 103 19.72 -9.85 -21.65
CA GLY A 103 19.49 -11.13 -22.33
C GLY A 103 18.08 -11.68 -22.18
N THR A 104 17.10 -10.84 -21.82
CA THR A 104 15.70 -11.23 -21.75
C THR A 104 14.93 -10.87 -23.03
N SER A 105 13.82 -11.57 -23.30
CA SER A 105 12.95 -11.23 -24.44
C SER A 105 12.08 -9.98 -24.22
N PHE A 106 12.11 -9.44 -22.99
CA PHE A 106 11.27 -8.33 -22.53
C PHE A 106 12.11 -7.18 -21.97
N GLY A 107 13.38 -7.10 -22.35
CA GLY A 107 14.35 -6.14 -21.81
C GLY A 107 13.98 -4.66 -21.95
N ASP A 108 13.08 -4.33 -22.88
CA ASP A 108 12.63 -2.97 -23.17
C ASP A 108 11.64 -2.41 -22.15
N VAL A 109 11.07 -3.25 -21.29
CA VAL A 109 10.18 -2.77 -20.22
C VAL A 109 10.97 -2.05 -19.14
N THR A 110 10.36 -1.05 -18.51
CA THR A 110 11.02 -0.33 -17.42
C THR A 110 10.86 -1.05 -16.09
N VAL A 111 11.73 -0.73 -15.12
CA VAL A 111 11.64 -1.23 -13.74
C VAL A 111 10.30 -0.83 -13.11
N GLU A 112 9.86 0.42 -13.33
CA GLU A 112 8.55 0.92 -12.90
C GLU A 112 7.40 0.05 -13.41
N GLN A 113 7.41 -0.26 -14.72
CA GLN A 113 6.37 -1.05 -15.36
C GLN A 113 6.27 -2.47 -14.80
N LEU A 114 7.38 -3.04 -14.32
CA LEU A 114 7.37 -4.33 -13.62
C LEU A 114 6.75 -4.19 -12.23
N LEU A 115 7.13 -3.16 -11.46
CA LEU A 115 6.62 -2.90 -10.10
C LEU A 115 5.09 -2.72 -10.07
N VAL A 116 4.55 -1.97 -11.04
CA VAL A 116 3.12 -1.62 -11.13
C VAL A 116 2.29 -2.59 -11.97
N HIS A 117 2.88 -3.71 -12.43
CA HIS A 117 2.23 -4.69 -13.31
C HIS A 117 1.70 -4.10 -14.64
N ALA A 118 2.42 -3.14 -15.23
CA ALA A 118 2.07 -2.51 -16.50
C ALA A 118 3.04 -2.87 -17.65
N ALA A 119 4.02 -3.74 -17.41
CA ALA A 119 4.96 -4.21 -18.43
C ALA A 119 4.30 -4.99 -19.58
N GLY A 120 3.04 -5.43 -19.41
CA GLY A 120 2.35 -6.31 -20.35
C GLY A 120 2.96 -7.70 -20.42
N LEU A 121 3.83 -8.06 -19.47
CA LEU A 121 4.53 -9.34 -19.40
C LEU A 121 3.55 -10.48 -19.08
N GLN A 122 3.88 -11.71 -19.49
CA GLN A 122 3.12 -12.90 -19.08
C GLN A 122 2.85 -12.94 -17.58
N ALA A 123 1.65 -13.40 -17.21
CA ALA A 123 1.30 -13.58 -15.81
C ALA A 123 2.17 -14.66 -15.16
N GLU A 124 2.32 -15.79 -15.88
CA GLU A 124 3.00 -17.01 -15.44
C GLU A 124 4.06 -17.48 -16.44
N THR A 125 4.93 -18.39 -16.00
CA THR A 125 6.00 -18.98 -16.82
C THR A 125 5.45 -19.90 -17.93
N ASN A 126 6.26 -20.27 -18.93
CA ASN A 126 5.89 -21.26 -19.96
C ASN A 126 6.04 -22.73 -19.46
N GLY A 127 6.18 -22.95 -18.14
CA GLY A 127 6.29 -24.26 -17.51
C GLY A 127 5.62 -24.33 -16.13
N PRO A 128 5.59 -25.52 -15.51
CA PRO A 128 5.01 -25.69 -14.18
C PRO A 128 5.92 -25.07 -13.11
N TRP A 129 5.31 -24.36 -12.16
CA TRP A 129 5.99 -23.80 -10.97
C TRP A 129 5.00 -23.53 -9.82
N TRP A 130 3.72 -23.30 -10.16
CA TRP A 130 2.70 -22.86 -9.23
C TRP A 130 2.12 -23.98 -8.40
N GLU A 131 1.75 -25.13 -9.01
CA GLU A 131 1.15 -26.24 -8.28
C GLU A 131 2.18 -27.00 -7.43
N ARG A 132 2.20 -28.33 -7.47
CA ARG A 132 3.11 -29.17 -6.66
C ARG A 132 4.46 -29.39 -7.33
N THR A 133 4.92 -28.40 -8.10
CA THR A 133 6.11 -28.54 -8.95
C THR A 133 7.15 -27.50 -8.57
N PRO A 134 8.39 -27.91 -8.24
CA PRO A 134 9.50 -27.00 -8.02
C PRO A 134 9.70 -26.02 -9.19
N GLY A 135 10.02 -24.77 -8.87
CA GLY A 135 10.40 -23.79 -9.87
C GLY A 135 11.82 -24.02 -10.39
N GLY A 136 12.07 -23.56 -11.62
CA GLY A 136 13.40 -23.61 -12.24
C GLY A 136 14.31 -22.43 -11.88
N THR A 137 15.50 -22.46 -12.43
CA THR A 137 16.49 -21.38 -12.39
C THR A 137 16.09 -20.19 -13.28
N TRP A 138 16.77 -19.05 -13.11
CA TRP A 138 16.55 -17.88 -13.97
C TRP A 138 16.84 -18.17 -15.44
N ASP A 139 17.92 -18.91 -15.73
CA ASP A 139 18.31 -19.24 -17.10
C ASP A 139 17.27 -20.15 -17.77
N GLU A 140 16.69 -21.11 -17.04
CA GLU A 140 15.58 -21.93 -17.52
C GLU A 140 14.32 -21.10 -17.77
N LEU A 141 14.01 -20.13 -16.91
CA LEU A 141 12.89 -19.21 -17.10
C LEU A 141 13.06 -18.37 -18.37
N VAL A 142 14.24 -17.79 -18.59
CA VAL A 142 14.54 -17.02 -19.80
C VAL A 142 14.51 -17.90 -21.05
N ALA A 143 15.15 -19.08 -20.99
CA ALA A 143 15.19 -20.04 -22.09
C ALA A 143 13.81 -20.60 -22.45
N SER A 144 12.84 -20.59 -21.51
CA SER A 144 11.45 -20.98 -21.78
C SER A 144 10.74 -20.07 -22.79
N GLY A 145 11.32 -18.91 -23.13
CA GLY A 145 10.72 -17.95 -24.05
C GLY A 145 9.60 -17.14 -23.41
N VAL A 146 9.63 -16.95 -22.09
CA VAL A 146 8.70 -16.06 -21.40
C VAL A 146 8.90 -14.63 -21.93
N GLY A 147 7.80 -13.91 -22.18
CA GLY A 147 7.86 -12.60 -22.84
C GLY A 147 6.59 -11.77 -22.74
N GLN A 148 6.55 -10.66 -23.49
CA GLN A 148 5.44 -9.71 -23.45
C GLN A 148 4.19 -10.23 -24.18
N ARG A 149 3.02 -9.93 -23.63
CA ARG A 149 1.68 -10.21 -24.19
C ARG A 149 0.95 -8.95 -24.64
N PHE A 150 1.28 -7.81 -24.03
CA PHE A 150 0.73 -6.51 -24.37
C PHE A 150 1.84 -5.48 -24.49
N ARG A 151 1.58 -4.41 -25.25
CA ARG A 151 2.43 -3.21 -25.21
C ARG A 151 2.53 -2.71 -23.77
N SER A 152 3.74 -2.38 -23.32
CA SER A 152 3.97 -1.78 -22.01
C SER A 152 3.14 -0.51 -21.82
N GLY A 153 2.67 -0.28 -20.59
CA GLY A 153 1.83 0.85 -20.22
C GLY A 153 0.41 0.83 -20.78
N ARG A 154 0.02 -0.21 -21.55
CA ARG A 154 -1.32 -0.27 -22.15
C ARG A 154 -2.42 -0.49 -21.11
N ARG A 155 -2.19 -1.40 -20.16
CA ARG A 155 -3.17 -1.82 -19.15
C ARG A 155 -2.48 -2.48 -17.97
N PHE A 156 -3.17 -2.54 -16.85
CA PHE A 156 -2.83 -3.46 -15.78
C PHE A 156 -2.86 -4.91 -16.28
N HIS A 157 -1.81 -5.66 -15.98
CA HIS A 157 -1.71 -7.09 -16.25
C HIS A 157 -0.80 -7.73 -15.20
N TYR A 158 -1.42 -8.30 -14.16
CA TYR A 158 -0.72 -8.93 -13.04
C TYR A 158 0.32 -9.94 -13.55
N THR A 159 1.53 -9.86 -13.00
CA THR A 159 2.64 -10.71 -13.43
C THR A 159 3.49 -11.19 -12.26
N ASN A 160 3.53 -12.51 -12.09
CA ASN A 160 4.48 -13.17 -11.21
C ASN A 160 5.87 -13.18 -11.85
N VAL A 161 5.95 -13.36 -13.18
CA VAL A 161 7.21 -13.35 -13.93
C VAL A 161 7.95 -12.03 -13.74
N GLY A 162 7.22 -10.91 -13.75
CA GLY A 162 7.81 -9.59 -13.55
C GLY A 162 8.47 -9.44 -12.18
N TYR A 163 7.91 -10.06 -11.15
CA TYR A 163 8.52 -10.07 -9.82
C TYR A 163 9.67 -11.06 -9.69
N GLY A 164 9.65 -12.19 -10.41
CA GLY A 164 10.83 -13.03 -10.58
C GLY A 164 11.99 -12.25 -11.23
N ALA A 165 11.69 -11.45 -12.24
CA ALA A 165 12.64 -10.55 -12.89
C ALA A 165 13.19 -9.47 -11.94
N LEU A 166 12.34 -8.84 -11.14
CA LEU A 166 12.79 -7.87 -10.12
C LEU A 166 13.66 -8.51 -9.03
N GLY A 167 13.39 -9.77 -8.64
CA GLY A 167 14.28 -10.51 -7.74
C GLY A 167 15.65 -10.77 -8.37
N GLN A 168 15.68 -11.13 -9.66
CA GLN A 168 16.95 -11.27 -10.38
C GLN A 168 17.71 -9.94 -10.48
N LEU A 169 17.02 -8.81 -10.68
CA LEU A 169 17.62 -7.48 -10.67
C LEU A 169 18.28 -7.19 -9.32
N ILE A 170 17.58 -7.45 -8.20
CA ILE A 170 18.15 -7.32 -6.85
C ILE A 170 19.41 -8.19 -6.71
N ALA A 171 19.32 -9.45 -7.11
CA ALA A 171 20.44 -10.38 -6.98
C ALA A 171 21.66 -9.92 -7.77
N ARG A 172 21.46 -9.47 -9.02
CA ARG A 172 22.52 -8.92 -9.88
C ARG A 172 23.14 -7.65 -9.31
N ALA A 173 22.31 -6.73 -8.82
CA ALA A 173 22.78 -5.48 -8.24
C ALA A 173 23.63 -5.75 -6.98
N HIS A 174 23.29 -6.74 -6.15
CA HIS A 174 23.99 -6.98 -4.88
C HIS A 174 25.07 -8.07 -4.95
N GLY A 175 25.10 -8.89 -6.00
CA GLY A 175 26.02 -10.01 -6.13
C GLY A 175 25.74 -11.19 -5.18
N VAL A 176 24.53 -11.25 -4.60
CA VAL A 176 24.06 -12.31 -3.70
C VAL A 176 22.60 -12.65 -4.02
N ASP A 177 22.05 -13.70 -3.43
CA ASP A 177 20.64 -14.06 -3.64
C ASP A 177 19.68 -12.96 -3.16
N TRP A 178 18.53 -12.82 -3.83
CA TRP A 178 17.52 -11.79 -3.53
C TRP A 178 17.03 -11.86 -2.09
N PHE A 179 16.84 -13.07 -1.55
CA PHE A 179 16.34 -13.23 -0.20
C PHE A 179 17.37 -12.75 0.80
N GLU A 180 18.66 -12.88 0.49
CA GLU A 180 19.71 -12.43 1.40
C GLU A 180 19.78 -10.90 1.51
N VAL A 181 19.46 -10.20 0.43
CA VAL A 181 19.23 -8.75 0.45
C VAL A 181 17.99 -8.43 1.29
N VAL A 182 16.84 -9.07 1.03
CA VAL A 182 15.60 -8.82 1.79
C VAL A 182 15.80 -9.10 3.28
N ARG A 183 16.45 -10.19 3.63
CA ARG A 183 16.71 -10.60 5.01
C ARG A 183 17.58 -9.57 5.74
N ARG A 184 18.76 -9.27 5.19
CA ARG A 184 19.73 -8.36 5.83
C ARG A 184 19.25 -6.92 5.85
N ASP A 185 18.67 -6.46 4.75
CA ASP A 185 18.40 -5.05 4.54
C ASP A 185 17.01 -4.66 5.06
N LEU A 186 16.04 -5.59 5.13
CA LEU A 186 14.66 -5.29 5.55
C LEU A 186 14.24 -6.07 6.79
N LEU A 187 14.35 -7.40 6.78
CA LEU A 187 13.78 -8.24 7.84
C LEU A 187 14.53 -8.09 9.16
N GLU A 188 15.87 -8.12 9.15
CA GLU A 188 16.68 -7.97 10.37
C GLU A 188 16.49 -6.61 11.05
N PRO A 189 16.56 -5.45 10.35
CA PRO A 189 16.33 -4.14 10.96
C PRO A 189 14.92 -3.99 11.54
N LEU A 190 13.92 -4.59 10.89
CA LEU A 190 12.53 -4.58 11.38
C LEU A 190 12.27 -5.65 12.44
N GLY A 191 13.25 -6.49 12.80
CA GLY A 191 13.07 -7.57 13.77
C GLY A 191 12.11 -8.67 13.30
N MET A 192 11.97 -8.88 11.99
CA MET A 192 11.14 -9.92 11.37
C MET A 192 11.89 -11.26 11.25
N GLY A 193 12.39 -11.77 12.38
CA GLY A 193 13.27 -12.94 12.43
C GLY A 193 12.59 -14.29 12.16
N ARG A 194 11.25 -14.32 12.10
CA ARG A 194 10.43 -15.49 11.74
C ARG A 194 9.87 -15.33 10.32
N THR A 195 10.46 -14.47 9.49
CA THR A 195 10.16 -14.39 8.06
C THR A 195 11.28 -15.04 7.25
N THR A 196 10.95 -16.11 6.51
CA THR A 196 11.94 -17.03 5.89
C THR A 196 11.46 -17.56 4.54
N THR A 197 12.36 -18.12 3.71
CA THR A 197 11.98 -18.77 2.43
C THR A 197 11.42 -20.19 2.59
N TRP A 198 11.64 -20.77 3.77
CA TRP A 198 11.19 -22.11 4.16
C TRP A 198 10.65 -22.05 5.59
N PRO A 199 9.71 -22.91 5.98
CA PRO A 199 9.25 -22.95 7.36
C PRO A 199 10.40 -23.36 8.29
N THR A 200 10.47 -22.69 9.42
CA THR A 200 11.39 -22.94 10.53
C THR A 200 10.57 -23.07 11.81
N GLY A 201 10.88 -24.02 12.68
CA GLY A 201 10.12 -24.21 13.92
C GLY A 201 8.64 -24.54 13.66
N ARG A 202 7.72 -23.83 14.35
CA ARG A 202 6.27 -24.04 14.24
C ARG A 202 5.73 -23.46 12.94
N ALA A 203 5.13 -24.29 12.10
CA ALA A 203 4.54 -23.89 10.83
C ALA A 203 3.27 -24.70 10.52
N ALA A 204 2.31 -24.06 9.85
CA ALA A 204 1.09 -24.72 9.40
C ALA A 204 1.36 -25.57 8.16
N ARG A 205 0.69 -26.73 8.05
CA ARG A 205 0.76 -27.58 6.86
C ARG A 205 -0.13 -26.99 5.77
N GLY A 206 0.37 -26.90 4.53
CA GLY A 206 -0.44 -26.53 3.38
C GLY A 206 -1.52 -27.57 3.06
N LEU A 207 -2.77 -27.13 2.87
CA LEU A 207 -3.91 -28.02 2.65
C LEU A 207 -4.83 -27.52 1.53
N ALA A 208 -5.43 -28.44 0.79
CA ALA A 208 -6.60 -28.19 -0.03
C ALA A 208 -7.83 -28.80 0.67
N VAL A 209 -8.84 -27.96 0.89
CA VAL A 209 -10.14 -28.41 1.42
C VAL A 209 -11.04 -28.82 0.26
N HIS A 210 -11.61 -30.02 0.31
CA HIS A 210 -12.51 -30.48 -0.75
C HIS A 210 -13.75 -29.56 -0.85
N PRO A 211 -14.16 -29.13 -2.05
CA PRO A 211 -15.21 -28.11 -2.21
C PRO A 211 -16.58 -28.57 -1.68
N PHE A 212 -16.83 -29.88 -1.63
CA PHE A 212 -18.14 -30.44 -1.24
C PHE A 212 -18.11 -31.35 0.00
N ALA A 213 -16.97 -31.50 0.67
CA ALA A 213 -16.84 -32.42 1.80
C ALA A 213 -15.72 -32.00 2.75
N ASP A 214 -15.84 -32.31 4.05
CA ASP A 214 -14.83 -31.99 5.08
C ASP A 214 -13.63 -32.96 5.04
N VAL A 215 -13.01 -33.02 3.87
CA VAL A 215 -11.85 -33.83 3.56
C VAL A 215 -10.71 -32.91 3.13
N LEU A 216 -9.52 -33.22 3.62
CA LEU A 216 -8.30 -32.44 3.41
C LEU A 216 -7.34 -33.24 2.55
N LEU A 217 -6.74 -32.58 1.56
CA LEU A 217 -5.64 -33.09 0.76
C LEU A 217 -4.38 -32.25 1.07
N PRO A 218 -3.26 -32.87 1.47
CA PRO A 218 -2.02 -32.13 1.66
C PRO A 218 -1.52 -31.46 0.38
N GLU A 219 -1.09 -30.20 0.50
CA GLU A 219 -0.31 -29.50 -0.50
C GLU A 219 1.16 -29.49 -0.06
N PRO A 220 2.04 -30.26 -0.73
CA PRO A 220 3.44 -30.30 -0.38
C PRO A 220 4.13 -28.96 -0.68
N GLU A 221 5.14 -28.65 0.11
CA GLU A 221 5.98 -27.49 -0.07
C GLU A 221 7.02 -27.74 -1.17
N HIS A 222 7.40 -26.68 -1.88
CA HIS A 222 8.42 -26.70 -2.91
C HIS A 222 9.13 -25.35 -3.00
N ASP A 223 10.37 -25.40 -3.48
CA ASP A 223 11.12 -24.20 -3.85
C ASP A 223 10.52 -23.62 -5.13
N ALA A 224 10.26 -22.31 -5.17
CA ALA A 224 9.78 -21.65 -6.37
C ALA A 224 10.94 -21.15 -7.26
N GLY A 225 12.19 -21.31 -6.85
CA GLY A 225 13.37 -20.98 -7.66
C GLY A 225 13.35 -19.52 -8.12
N ALA A 226 13.45 -19.30 -9.44
CA ALA A 226 13.38 -17.96 -10.05
C ALA A 226 12.06 -17.22 -9.76
N MET A 227 11.00 -17.94 -9.39
CA MET A 227 9.70 -17.38 -9.02
C MET A 227 9.55 -17.15 -7.50
N GLY A 228 10.56 -17.48 -6.70
CA GLY A 228 10.60 -17.20 -5.27
C GLY A 228 10.21 -15.76 -4.88
N PRO A 229 10.77 -14.72 -5.53
CA PRO A 229 10.41 -13.32 -5.34
C PRO A 229 8.92 -13.00 -5.54
N ALA A 230 8.17 -13.85 -6.26
CA ALA A 230 6.76 -13.64 -6.47
C ALA A 230 5.89 -14.11 -5.30
N GLY A 231 6.35 -15.02 -4.43
CA GLY A 231 5.45 -15.55 -3.39
C GLY A 231 5.99 -16.53 -2.36
N GLN A 232 7.30 -16.75 -2.25
CA GLN A 232 7.84 -17.86 -1.48
C GLN A 232 7.92 -17.64 0.03
N LEU A 233 7.85 -16.40 0.51
CA LEU A 233 8.11 -16.16 1.93
C LEU A 233 7.05 -16.77 2.85
N TRP A 234 7.53 -17.21 4.00
CA TRP A 234 6.80 -17.63 5.18
C TRP A 234 6.92 -16.57 6.25
N THR A 235 5.88 -16.36 7.06
CA THR A 235 5.87 -15.37 8.14
C THR A 235 4.92 -15.77 9.25
N THR A 236 5.03 -15.10 10.39
CA THR A 236 4.07 -15.14 11.49
C THR A 236 3.18 -13.89 11.49
N ILE A 237 2.17 -13.86 12.36
CA ILE A 237 1.34 -12.66 12.56
C ILE A 237 2.17 -11.51 13.14
N GLU A 238 3.07 -11.82 14.07
CA GLU A 238 3.88 -10.79 14.73
C GLU A 238 4.81 -10.08 13.73
N ASP A 239 5.50 -10.84 12.88
CA ASP A 239 6.40 -10.28 11.86
C ASP A 239 5.64 -9.51 10.78
N LEU A 240 4.53 -10.07 10.28
CA LEU A 240 3.76 -9.38 9.25
C LEU A 240 3.04 -8.14 9.79
N ALA A 241 2.75 -8.09 11.09
CA ALA A 241 2.25 -6.89 11.75
C ALA A 241 3.28 -5.77 11.80
N ARG A 242 4.59 -6.09 11.93
CA ARG A 242 5.66 -5.09 11.79
C ARG A 242 5.72 -4.55 10.37
N TRP A 243 5.51 -5.40 9.38
CA TRP A 243 5.39 -4.96 7.98
C TRP A 243 4.13 -4.11 7.72
N ALA A 244 3.03 -4.38 8.41
CA ALA A 244 1.85 -3.52 8.38
C ALA A 244 2.12 -2.15 9.02
N ALA A 245 2.87 -2.10 10.13
CA ALA A 245 3.32 -0.85 10.74
C ALA A 245 4.27 -0.07 9.82
N PHE A 246 5.18 -0.77 9.12
CA PHE A 246 5.98 -0.20 8.05
C PHE A 246 5.12 0.46 6.97
N LEU A 247 4.09 -0.24 6.48
CA LEU A 247 3.16 0.29 5.49
C LEU A 247 2.29 1.45 6.02
N ALA A 248 2.11 1.54 7.34
CA ALA A 248 1.42 2.64 8.01
C ALA A 248 2.31 3.89 8.20
N GLY A 249 3.61 3.83 7.86
CA GLY A 249 4.54 4.96 7.92
C GLY A 249 5.73 4.77 8.86
N ASP A 250 5.74 3.73 9.71
CA ASP A 250 6.89 3.43 10.57
C ASP A 250 7.96 2.63 9.82
N THR A 251 8.67 3.31 8.93
CA THR A 251 9.61 2.65 8.00
C THR A 251 10.88 2.14 8.67
N GLY A 252 11.09 2.38 9.97
CA GLY A 252 12.35 2.07 10.66
C GLY A 252 13.56 2.76 10.00
N GLU A 253 13.36 3.94 9.41
CA GLU A 253 14.33 4.68 8.61
C GLU A 253 14.83 3.96 7.34
N LEU A 254 14.18 2.84 6.95
CA LEU A 254 14.56 2.08 5.75
C LEU A 254 14.12 2.74 4.44
N LEU A 255 13.10 3.59 4.49
CA LEU A 255 12.60 4.43 3.40
C LEU A 255 12.24 5.82 3.91
N ALA A 256 12.44 6.82 3.07
CA ALA A 256 11.85 8.14 3.30
C ALA A 256 10.31 8.06 3.25
N ALA A 257 9.64 8.91 4.03
CA ALA A 257 8.17 8.96 4.06
C ALA A 257 7.57 9.22 2.66
N ASP A 258 8.17 10.15 1.91
CA ASP A 258 7.75 10.47 0.54
C ASP A 258 7.91 9.28 -0.41
N THR A 259 8.96 8.46 -0.25
CA THR A 259 9.13 7.23 -1.05
C THR A 259 8.01 6.23 -0.75
N LEU A 260 7.66 6.01 0.53
CA LEU A 260 6.56 5.10 0.87
C LEU A 260 5.21 5.61 0.36
N GLU A 261 4.99 6.92 0.38
CA GLU A 261 3.77 7.52 -0.15
C GLU A 261 3.68 7.31 -1.67
N GLU A 262 4.75 7.60 -2.42
CA GLU A 262 4.85 7.34 -3.86
C GLU A 262 4.57 5.86 -4.20
N MET A 263 5.10 4.94 -3.39
CA MET A 263 4.85 3.50 -3.57
C MET A 263 3.36 3.12 -3.44
N CYS A 264 2.58 3.92 -2.73
CA CYS A 264 1.17 3.68 -2.42
C CYS A 264 0.22 4.57 -3.24
N GLU A 265 0.75 5.39 -4.15
CA GLU A 265 -0.04 6.10 -5.14
C GLU A 265 -0.69 5.11 -6.15
N PRO A 266 -1.87 5.42 -6.70
CA PRO A 266 -2.48 4.60 -7.74
C PRO A 266 -1.80 4.85 -9.09
N HIS A 267 -0.79 4.04 -9.44
CA HIS A 267 -0.10 4.15 -10.74
C HIS A 267 -0.89 3.53 -11.89
N PHE A 268 -1.49 2.35 -11.67
CA PHE A 268 -2.33 1.68 -12.66
C PHE A 268 -3.62 1.17 -12.04
N VAL A 269 -4.76 1.64 -12.55
CA VAL A 269 -6.08 1.15 -12.16
C VAL A 269 -6.32 -0.25 -12.73
N VAL A 270 -6.92 -1.12 -11.92
CA VAL A 270 -7.44 -2.41 -12.38
C VAL A 270 -8.79 -2.14 -13.04
N ASP A 271 -8.79 -2.18 -14.38
CA ASP A 271 -9.95 -1.89 -15.22
C ASP A 271 -10.56 -3.19 -15.76
N ASP A 272 -11.40 -3.82 -14.93
CA ASP A 272 -12.16 -5.00 -15.30
C ASP A 272 -13.61 -4.61 -15.64
N GLN A 273 -14.05 -5.01 -16.84
CA GLN A 273 -15.36 -4.60 -17.35
C GLN A 273 -16.48 -5.13 -16.44
N GLY A 274 -17.27 -4.20 -15.89
CA GLY A 274 -18.39 -4.50 -15.01
C GLY A 274 -18.11 -4.25 -13.53
N ASP A 275 -16.85 -4.03 -13.17
CA ASP A 275 -16.44 -3.70 -11.80
C ASP A 275 -16.13 -2.20 -11.65
N PRO A 276 -16.39 -1.60 -10.47
CA PRO A 276 -15.99 -0.24 -10.20
C PRO A 276 -14.47 -0.14 -10.01
N TRP A 277 -13.88 0.99 -10.39
CA TRP A 277 -12.45 1.30 -10.20
C TRP A 277 -12.10 1.53 -8.72
N THR A 278 -12.10 0.44 -7.97
CA THR A 278 -11.87 0.38 -6.52
C THR A 278 -10.50 -0.19 -6.18
N VAL A 279 -9.76 -0.70 -7.18
CA VAL A 279 -8.42 -1.26 -7.00
C VAL A 279 -7.47 -0.66 -8.03
N ALA A 280 -6.29 -0.30 -7.57
CA ALA A 280 -5.15 0.08 -8.38
C ALA A 280 -3.90 -0.62 -7.84
N HIS A 281 -2.81 -0.55 -8.59
CA HIS A 281 -1.48 -0.92 -8.13
C HIS A 281 -0.57 0.30 -8.11
N GLY A 282 0.14 0.46 -7.00
CA GLY A 282 1.31 1.32 -6.89
C GLY A 282 2.58 0.52 -7.13
N LEU A 283 3.72 1.03 -6.66
CA LEU A 283 5.03 0.38 -6.78
C LEU A 283 5.15 -0.73 -5.74
N GLY A 284 4.64 -1.93 -6.03
CA GLY A 284 4.68 -3.06 -5.08
C GLY A 284 3.39 -3.35 -4.34
N TRP A 285 2.51 -2.35 -4.23
CA TRP A 285 1.33 -2.42 -3.37
C TRP A 285 0.05 -2.43 -4.18
N GLN A 286 -0.93 -3.19 -3.71
CA GLN A 286 -2.33 -2.97 -4.06
C GLN A 286 -2.82 -1.75 -3.31
N VAL A 287 -3.56 -0.89 -4.00
CA VAL A 287 -4.19 0.28 -3.40
C VAL A 287 -5.69 0.22 -3.66
N PHE A 288 -6.46 0.25 -2.58
CA PHE A 288 -7.90 0.12 -2.60
C PHE A 288 -8.56 1.47 -2.33
N ASN A 289 -9.67 1.74 -3.00
CA ASN A 289 -10.59 2.83 -2.70
C ASN A 289 -11.95 2.21 -2.34
N VAL A 290 -12.36 2.37 -1.09
CA VAL A 290 -13.66 1.92 -0.59
C VAL A 290 -14.36 3.13 -0.02
N ASP A 291 -15.43 3.57 -0.69
CA ASP A 291 -16.25 4.73 -0.30
C ASP A 291 -15.42 6.01 -0.04
N GLY A 292 -14.38 6.23 -0.84
CA GLY A 292 -13.48 7.39 -0.72
C GLY A 292 -12.31 7.19 0.24
N ARG A 293 -12.31 6.13 1.07
CA ARG A 293 -11.20 5.81 1.96
C ARG A 293 -10.15 4.97 1.25
N ARG A 294 -8.88 5.36 1.43
CA ARG A 294 -7.73 4.70 0.79
C ARG A 294 -7.10 3.67 1.72
N TYR A 295 -6.84 2.50 1.17
CA TYR A 295 -6.09 1.44 1.83
C TYR A 295 -4.93 1.00 0.94
N ALA A 296 -3.83 0.55 1.53
CA ALA A 296 -2.77 -0.15 0.82
C ALA A 296 -2.57 -1.55 1.40
N GLY A 297 -2.00 -2.45 0.63
CA GLY A 297 -1.67 -3.79 1.11
C GLY A 297 -1.42 -4.77 -0.02
N HIS A 298 -1.63 -6.05 0.23
CA HIS A 298 -1.58 -7.07 -0.81
C HIS A 298 -2.28 -8.36 -0.33
N GLY A 299 -2.98 -9.06 -1.23
CA GLY A 299 -3.42 -10.44 -1.01
C GLY A 299 -2.28 -11.45 -1.24
N GLY A 300 -2.38 -12.65 -0.68
CA GLY A 300 -1.40 -13.71 -0.90
C GLY A 300 -2.08 -15.02 -1.23
N SER A 301 -1.55 -15.76 -2.19
CA SER A 301 -1.92 -17.16 -2.41
C SER A 301 -0.68 -17.94 -2.84
N MET A 302 -0.61 -19.18 -2.37
CA MET A 302 0.24 -20.27 -2.86
C MET A 302 -0.56 -21.57 -2.63
N PRO A 303 -0.25 -22.70 -3.28
CA PRO A 303 -0.89 -23.97 -2.93
C PRO A 303 -0.81 -24.21 -1.43
N GLY A 304 -1.96 -24.49 -0.83
CA GLY A 304 -2.09 -24.71 0.60
C GLY A 304 -2.20 -23.45 1.46
N PHE A 305 -2.12 -22.24 0.91
CA PHE A 305 -2.13 -21.01 1.71
C PHE A 305 -2.84 -19.83 1.02
N VAL A 306 -3.59 -19.06 1.81
CA VAL A 306 -4.12 -17.74 1.43
C VAL A 306 -3.84 -16.75 2.57
N ALA A 307 -3.43 -15.54 2.22
CA ALA A 307 -3.08 -14.47 3.14
C ALA A 307 -3.69 -13.14 2.73
N GLY A 308 -3.73 -12.19 3.66
CA GLY A 308 -4.15 -10.82 3.39
C GLY A 308 -3.42 -9.84 4.30
N LEU A 309 -3.02 -8.71 3.72
CA LEU A 309 -2.51 -7.54 4.41
C LEU A 309 -3.28 -6.32 3.88
N ARG A 310 -3.82 -5.49 4.77
CA ARG A 310 -4.44 -4.21 4.41
C ARG A 310 -4.22 -3.20 5.53
N VAL A 311 -3.88 -1.97 5.15
CA VAL A 311 -3.66 -0.83 6.05
C VAL A 311 -4.45 0.36 5.52
N ALA A 312 -5.25 0.99 6.39
CA ALA A 312 -5.94 2.24 6.13
C ALA A 312 -4.93 3.39 6.15
N ARG A 313 -4.82 4.14 5.05
CA ARG A 313 -3.74 5.12 4.86
C ARG A 313 -3.89 6.41 5.66
N ASP A 314 -5.11 6.72 6.07
CA ASP A 314 -5.45 7.90 6.87
C ASP A 314 -5.14 7.74 8.36
N THR A 315 -5.28 6.51 8.87
CA THR A 315 -5.28 6.19 10.31
C THR A 315 -4.09 5.30 10.69
N GLY A 316 -3.49 4.60 9.73
CA GLY A 316 -2.44 3.61 9.97
C GLY A 316 -2.96 2.28 10.54
N ASP A 317 -4.28 2.13 10.71
CA ASP A 317 -4.89 0.89 11.19
C ASP A 317 -4.74 -0.22 10.14
N GLY A 318 -4.22 -1.37 10.58
CA GLY A 318 -3.87 -2.49 9.71
C GLY A 318 -4.46 -3.81 10.16
N VAL A 319 -4.66 -4.72 9.21
CA VAL A 319 -5.01 -6.11 9.46
C VAL A 319 -4.13 -7.04 8.65
N VAL A 320 -3.65 -8.09 9.31
CA VAL A 320 -2.94 -9.22 8.73
C VAL A 320 -3.72 -10.50 8.97
N VAL A 321 -3.84 -11.35 7.94
CA VAL A 321 -4.53 -12.64 8.00
C VAL A 321 -3.68 -13.68 7.29
N LEU A 322 -3.52 -14.84 7.93
CA LEU A 322 -2.79 -15.99 7.39
C LEU A 322 -3.63 -17.26 7.53
N THR A 323 -3.76 -18.05 6.47
CA THR A 323 -4.53 -19.30 6.46
C THR A 323 -3.81 -20.40 5.70
N ASN A 324 -4.02 -21.66 6.09
CA ASN A 324 -3.46 -22.83 5.42
C ASN A 324 -4.50 -23.57 4.57
N THR A 325 -5.11 -22.87 3.62
CA THR A 325 -5.94 -23.49 2.56
C THR A 325 -5.55 -22.96 1.18
N THR A 326 -5.59 -23.80 0.14
CA THR A 326 -5.29 -23.40 -1.26
C THR A 326 -6.20 -22.30 -1.80
N SER A 327 -7.48 -22.31 -1.42
CA SER A 327 -8.45 -21.36 -1.94
C SER A 327 -9.55 -21.12 -0.91
N SER A 328 -9.76 -19.84 -0.59
CA SER A 328 -10.90 -19.39 0.19
C SER A 328 -11.12 -17.89 -0.01
N PRO A 329 -12.37 -17.43 -0.16
CA PRO A 329 -12.68 -16.00 -0.11
C PRO A 329 -12.67 -15.43 1.32
N ALA A 330 -12.55 -16.27 2.35
CA ALA A 330 -12.68 -15.85 3.75
C ALA A 330 -11.62 -14.82 4.20
N PRO A 331 -10.33 -14.91 3.82
CA PRO A 331 -9.33 -13.92 4.25
C PRO A 331 -9.68 -12.49 3.84
N GLY A 332 -10.20 -12.29 2.62
CA GLY A 332 -10.63 -10.96 2.16
C GLY A 332 -11.80 -10.39 2.97
N ARG A 333 -12.80 -11.23 3.29
CA ARG A 333 -13.90 -10.83 4.18
C ARG A 333 -13.44 -10.53 5.59
N LEU A 334 -12.56 -11.39 6.13
CA LEU A 334 -12.03 -11.27 7.48
C LEU A 334 -11.22 -9.98 7.65
N VAL A 335 -10.39 -9.61 6.66
CA VAL A 335 -9.68 -8.31 6.66
C VAL A 335 -10.65 -7.14 6.80
N THR A 336 -11.70 -7.09 5.99
CA THR A 336 -12.71 -6.02 6.05
C THR A 336 -13.46 -6.03 7.38
N ALA A 337 -13.88 -7.21 7.85
CA ALA A 337 -14.65 -7.36 9.08
C ALA A 337 -13.86 -6.95 10.33
N LEU A 338 -12.57 -7.28 10.41
CA LEU A 338 -11.71 -6.91 11.53
C LEU A 338 -11.43 -5.39 11.56
N LEU A 339 -11.18 -4.76 10.41
CA LEU A 339 -11.03 -3.29 10.33
C LEU A 339 -12.31 -2.57 10.77
N ALA A 340 -13.46 -3.00 10.25
CA ALA A 340 -14.76 -2.41 10.61
C ALA A 340 -15.08 -2.62 12.10
N GLY A 341 -14.80 -3.82 12.63
CA GLY A 341 -15.00 -4.14 14.05
C GLY A 341 -14.11 -3.29 14.96
N LEU A 342 -12.85 -3.06 14.58
CA LEU A 342 -11.94 -2.17 15.29
C LEU A 342 -12.47 -0.73 15.31
N GLU A 343 -12.87 -0.18 14.17
CA GLU A 343 -13.39 1.18 14.06
C GLU A 343 -14.69 1.37 14.87
N GLN A 344 -15.58 0.40 14.82
CA GLN A 344 -16.86 0.45 15.52
C GLN A 344 -16.69 0.36 17.05
N HIS A 345 -15.81 -0.52 17.53
CA HIS A 345 -15.68 -0.80 18.96
C HIS A 345 -14.58 -0.01 19.65
N GLU A 346 -13.68 0.59 18.87
CA GLU A 346 -12.54 1.34 19.35
C GLU A 346 -12.24 2.49 18.37
N PRO A 347 -13.14 3.49 18.28
CA PRO A 347 -12.93 4.62 17.38
C PRO A 347 -11.64 5.38 17.75
N ALA A 348 -10.97 5.93 16.74
CA ALA A 348 -9.78 6.74 16.95
C ALA A 348 -10.06 7.92 17.89
N SER A 349 -9.08 8.27 18.73
CA SER A 349 -9.19 9.47 19.55
C SER A 349 -9.22 10.69 18.66
N VAL A 350 -10.23 11.54 18.85
CA VAL A 350 -10.31 12.82 18.17
C VAL A 350 -9.64 13.86 19.06
N GLU A 351 -8.63 14.54 18.53
CA GLU A 351 -8.01 15.67 19.22
C GLU A 351 -9.06 16.77 19.43
N PRO A 352 -9.31 17.18 20.68
CA PRO A 352 -10.21 18.29 20.95
C PRO A 352 -9.71 19.55 20.26
N TRP A 353 -10.62 20.25 19.58
CA TRP A 353 -10.28 21.53 18.97
C TRP A 353 -9.79 22.52 20.03
N SER A 354 -8.71 23.24 19.70
CA SER A 354 -8.21 24.37 20.48
C SER A 354 -7.85 25.54 19.58
N ALA A 355 -8.04 26.76 20.08
CA ALA A 355 -7.69 27.98 19.36
C ALA A 355 -6.17 28.24 19.44
N SER A 356 -5.43 27.82 18.41
CA SER A 356 -3.97 27.95 18.32
C SER A 356 -3.48 28.58 16.99
N GLY A 357 -4.40 29.14 16.19
CA GLY A 357 -4.10 29.69 14.87
C GLY A 357 -3.32 31.01 14.89
N ASP A 358 -2.70 31.34 13.75
CA ASP A 358 -2.01 32.60 13.52
C ASP A 358 -2.97 33.66 12.95
N ALA A 359 -3.16 34.75 13.67
CA ALA A 359 -4.00 35.87 13.25
C ALA A 359 -3.47 36.60 12.01
N SER A 360 -2.17 36.47 11.70
CA SER A 360 -1.57 37.07 10.49
C SER A 360 -2.20 36.51 9.20
N LEU A 361 -2.65 35.26 9.22
CA LEU A 361 -3.26 34.59 8.07
C LEU A 361 -4.70 35.02 7.80
N LEU A 362 -5.30 35.85 8.67
CA LEU A 362 -6.68 36.32 8.49
C LEU A 362 -6.86 37.14 7.20
N GLU A 363 -5.79 37.76 6.70
CA GLU A 363 -5.81 38.46 5.41
C GLU A 363 -5.87 37.52 4.19
N LEU A 364 -5.69 36.21 4.38
CA LEU A 364 -5.74 35.20 3.32
C LEU A 364 -7.07 34.44 3.30
N VAL A 365 -7.84 34.47 4.40
CA VAL A 365 -9.11 33.72 4.52
C VAL A 365 -10.30 34.55 4.06
N GLY A 366 -11.45 33.89 3.93
CA GLY A 366 -12.70 34.48 3.45
C GLY A 366 -12.89 34.29 1.95
N THR A 367 -13.74 35.13 1.37
CA THR A 367 -14.14 34.99 -0.04
C THR A 367 -13.04 35.42 -1.00
N TRP A 368 -12.88 34.64 -2.06
CA TRP A 368 -12.01 34.88 -3.20
C TRP A 368 -12.76 34.61 -4.51
N HIS A 369 -12.36 35.30 -5.57
CA HIS A 369 -12.97 35.22 -6.89
C HIS A 369 -11.95 34.91 -7.97
N TRP A 370 -12.17 33.84 -8.74
CA TRP A 370 -11.51 33.67 -10.03
C TRP A 370 -12.50 34.06 -11.13
N GLY A 371 -12.30 35.26 -11.71
CA GLY A 371 -13.30 35.87 -12.59
C GLY A 371 -14.63 36.04 -11.85
N SER A 372 -15.69 35.37 -12.32
CA SER A 372 -17.00 35.34 -11.65
C SER A 372 -17.19 34.15 -10.70
N SER A 373 -16.25 33.20 -10.66
CA SER A 373 -16.34 32.02 -9.80
C SER A 373 -15.96 32.38 -8.37
N VAL A 374 -16.79 32.00 -7.40
CA VAL A 374 -16.57 32.28 -5.97
C VAL A 374 -15.98 31.04 -5.29
N THR A 375 -14.97 31.24 -4.46
CA THR A 375 -14.44 30.22 -3.56
C THR A 375 -14.16 30.83 -2.19
N VAL A 376 -14.02 30.00 -1.17
CA VAL A 376 -13.71 30.42 0.20
C VAL A 376 -12.35 29.86 0.58
N ALA A 377 -11.48 30.72 1.08
CA ALA A 377 -10.26 30.32 1.74
C ALA A 377 -10.47 30.23 3.25
N ARG A 378 -9.91 29.19 3.87
CA ARG A 378 -9.89 28.97 5.33
C ARG A 378 -8.51 28.47 5.75
N VAL A 379 -8.18 28.57 7.03
CA VAL A 379 -6.97 27.98 7.59
C VAL A 379 -7.36 26.82 8.49
N GLU A 380 -6.87 25.62 8.18
CA GLU A 380 -7.18 24.39 8.90
C GLU A 380 -5.88 23.61 9.15
N GLY A 381 -5.57 23.35 10.42
CA GLY A 381 -4.38 22.58 10.79
C GLY A 381 -3.07 23.14 10.21
N GLY A 382 -2.94 24.47 10.13
CA GLY A 382 -1.76 25.14 9.57
C GLY A 382 -1.71 25.20 8.03
N HIS A 383 -2.73 24.68 7.34
CA HIS A 383 -2.84 24.74 5.88
C HIS A 383 -3.79 25.84 5.45
N LEU A 384 -3.47 26.52 4.34
CA LEU A 384 -4.43 27.32 3.61
C LEU A 384 -5.29 26.36 2.79
N VAL A 385 -6.60 26.44 2.91
CA VAL A 385 -7.56 25.58 2.18
C VAL A 385 -8.41 26.48 1.31
N LEU A 386 -8.31 26.34 0.00
CA LEU A 386 -9.07 27.13 -0.98
C LEU A 386 -10.15 26.24 -1.59
N GLY A 387 -11.42 26.49 -1.25
CA GLY A 387 -12.54 25.62 -1.62
C GLY A 387 -12.65 24.37 -0.73
N GLU A 388 -13.34 23.34 -1.21
CA GLU A 388 -13.51 22.08 -0.47
C GLU A 388 -12.61 20.98 -1.07
N PRO A 389 -11.60 20.48 -0.34
CA PRO A 389 -10.70 19.43 -0.83
C PRO A 389 -11.46 18.22 -1.38
N GLY A 390 -11.05 17.74 -2.55
CA GLY A 390 -11.70 16.62 -3.23
C GLY A 390 -12.99 16.99 -3.99
N VAL A 391 -13.48 18.23 -3.89
CA VAL A 391 -14.62 18.73 -4.66
C VAL A 391 -14.12 19.75 -5.70
N THR A 392 -14.34 19.48 -6.98
CA THR A 392 -13.93 20.34 -8.10
C THR A 392 -12.42 20.64 -8.10
N ARG A 393 -12.02 21.87 -7.75
CA ARG A 393 -10.63 22.33 -7.63
C ARG A 393 -10.27 22.74 -6.21
N GLY A 394 -11.06 22.34 -5.21
CA GLY A 394 -10.72 22.64 -3.82
C GLY A 394 -9.43 21.92 -3.42
N SER A 395 -8.53 22.62 -2.72
CA SER A 395 -7.23 22.06 -2.35
C SER A 395 -6.65 22.65 -1.07
N ARG A 396 -5.80 21.86 -0.40
CA ARG A 396 -4.97 22.29 0.73
C ARG A 396 -3.59 22.73 0.25
N PHE A 397 -3.03 23.72 0.91
CA PHE A 397 -1.72 24.29 0.62
C PHE A 397 -0.90 24.37 1.89
N ARG A 398 0.36 23.91 1.84
CA ARG A 398 1.33 24.14 2.93
C ARG A 398 2.22 25.34 2.64
N PRO A 399 2.65 26.10 3.66
CA PRO A 399 3.59 27.18 3.46
C PRO A 399 4.99 26.64 3.10
N VAL A 400 5.66 27.29 2.17
CA VAL A 400 7.07 27.07 1.79
C VAL A 400 7.91 28.35 1.87
N GLY A 401 7.28 29.47 2.23
CA GLY A 401 7.88 30.78 2.48
C GLY A 401 6.82 31.76 2.97
N ALA A 402 7.20 33.01 3.24
CA ALA A 402 6.28 34.02 3.81
C ALA A 402 5.02 34.26 2.97
N ASP A 403 5.17 34.29 1.64
CA ASP A 403 4.08 34.50 0.67
C ASP A 403 4.05 33.39 -0.39
N ALA A 404 4.60 32.22 -0.05
CA ALA A 404 4.74 31.10 -0.97
C ALA A 404 4.19 29.83 -0.34
N TRP A 405 3.35 29.15 -1.08
CA TRP A 405 2.66 27.93 -0.68
C TRP A 405 2.72 26.92 -1.83
N VAL A 406 2.55 25.64 -1.51
CA VAL A 406 2.45 24.56 -2.51
C VAL A 406 1.20 23.74 -2.25
N GLY A 407 0.45 23.45 -3.30
CA GLY A 407 -0.75 22.64 -3.22
C GLY A 407 -0.42 21.18 -2.94
N LEU A 408 -1.30 20.51 -2.19
CA LEU A 408 -1.07 19.17 -1.65
C LEU A 408 -1.95 18.10 -2.29
N ASP A 409 -3.03 18.49 -2.99
CA ASP A 409 -4.04 17.53 -3.44
C ASP A 409 -4.87 18.03 -4.63
N GLY A 410 -5.53 17.07 -5.27
CA GLY A 410 -6.46 17.32 -6.37
C GLY A 410 -5.79 18.01 -7.56
N TYR A 411 -6.49 18.97 -8.16
CA TYR A 411 -6.04 19.67 -9.36
C TYR A 411 -4.81 20.56 -9.12
N TYR A 412 -4.56 20.99 -7.88
CA TYR A 412 -3.45 21.89 -7.54
C TYR A 412 -2.30 21.17 -6.82
N ALA A 413 -2.28 19.83 -6.77
CA ALA A 413 -1.18 19.08 -6.18
C ALA A 413 0.16 19.45 -6.86
N GLY A 414 1.14 19.90 -6.06
CA GLY A 414 2.45 20.36 -6.52
C GLY A 414 2.46 21.77 -7.14
N GLU A 415 1.30 22.39 -7.37
CA GLU A 415 1.23 23.73 -7.97
C GLU A 415 1.60 24.82 -6.96
N PRO A 416 2.39 25.83 -7.36
CA PRO A 416 2.73 26.94 -6.48
C PRO A 416 1.56 27.90 -6.35
N LEU A 417 1.30 28.33 -5.12
CA LEU A 417 0.45 29.46 -4.78
C LEU A 417 1.31 30.58 -4.22
N ARG A 418 1.18 31.78 -4.78
CA ARG A 418 1.87 32.98 -4.32
C ARG A 418 0.86 34.02 -3.83
N VAL A 419 1.14 34.60 -2.67
CA VAL A 419 0.40 35.76 -2.17
C VAL A 419 1.03 37.00 -2.78
N VAL A 420 0.29 37.70 -3.64
CA VAL A 420 0.77 38.93 -4.27
C VAL A 420 0.30 40.12 -3.45
N ARG A 421 1.23 40.96 -3.02
CA ARG A 421 0.97 42.13 -2.17
C ARG A 421 1.05 43.43 -2.95
N ARG A 422 0.26 44.41 -2.52
CA ARG A 422 0.34 45.82 -2.96
C ARG A 422 1.54 46.50 -2.30
N THR A 423 1.85 47.72 -2.76
CA THR A 423 2.96 48.53 -2.23
C THR A 423 2.78 48.94 -0.76
N ASP A 424 1.55 48.96 -0.25
CA ASP A 424 1.21 49.21 1.15
C ASP A 424 1.29 47.96 2.04
N GLY A 425 1.64 46.79 1.45
CA GLY A 425 1.78 45.51 2.14
C GLY A 425 0.49 44.68 2.20
N ALA A 426 -0.66 45.23 1.82
CA ALA A 426 -1.93 44.50 1.81
C ALA A 426 -1.98 43.47 0.67
N VAL A 427 -2.68 42.35 0.89
CA VAL A 427 -2.87 41.33 -0.15
C VAL A 427 -3.68 41.90 -1.32
N SER A 428 -3.12 41.80 -2.53
CA SER A 428 -3.80 42.12 -3.80
C SER A 428 -4.62 40.92 -4.27
N HIS A 429 -3.95 39.80 -4.53
CA HIS A 429 -4.55 38.58 -5.05
C HIS A 429 -3.71 37.35 -4.70
N LEU A 430 -4.31 36.17 -4.83
CA LEU A 430 -3.58 34.91 -4.84
C LEU A 430 -3.30 34.53 -6.29
N ASP A 431 -2.04 34.26 -6.60
CA ASP A 431 -1.59 33.75 -7.89
C ASP A 431 -1.34 32.25 -7.76
N LEU A 432 -2.20 31.44 -8.35
CA LEU A 432 -2.17 29.98 -8.26
C LEU A 432 -2.16 29.41 -9.69
N ALA A 433 -0.99 28.91 -10.10
CA ALA A 433 -0.74 28.53 -11.50
C ALA A 433 -1.10 29.67 -12.49
N SER A 434 -2.11 29.48 -13.35
CA SER A 434 -2.61 30.53 -14.26
C SER A 434 -3.86 31.25 -13.73
N PHE A 435 -4.26 30.99 -12.49
CA PHE A 435 -5.49 31.49 -11.89
C PHE A 435 -5.19 32.60 -10.89
N ARG A 436 -5.76 33.77 -11.13
CA ARG A 436 -5.72 34.89 -10.18
C ARG A 436 -7.02 34.96 -9.40
N PHE A 437 -6.89 34.86 -8.09
CA PHE A 437 -7.99 34.97 -7.13
C PHE A 437 -7.98 36.33 -6.49
N THR A 438 -9.03 37.12 -6.71
CA THR A 438 -9.18 38.50 -6.23
C THR A 438 -10.27 38.60 -5.16
N ARG A 439 -10.28 39.69 -4.39
CA ARG A 439 -11.28 39.90 -3.32
C ARG A 439 -12.67 40.26 -3.85
N THR A 440 -12.75 40.80 -5.06
CA THR A 440 -13.99 41.05 -5.79
C THR A 440 -13.93 40.41 -7.18
N PRO A 441 -15.07 40.07 -7.80
CA PRO A 441 -15.09 39.57 -9.17
C PRO A 441 -14.44 40.56 -10.14
N TYR A 442 -13.40 40.12 -10.87
CA TYR A 442 -12.64 40.97 -11.80
C TYR A 442 -12.18 42.30 -11.15
N ASP A 443 -11.45 42.22 -10.04
CA ASP A 443 -10.97 43.40 -9.29
C ASP A 443 -10.12 44.33 -10.20
N PRO A 444 -10.57 45.58 -10.46
CA PRO A 444 -9.84 46.51 -11.34
C PRO A 444 -8.53 47.00 -10.73
N ASP A 445 -8.36 46.88 -9.41
CA ASP A 445 -7.14 47.25 -8.68
C ASP A 445 -6.17 46.08 -8.52
N ALA A 446 -6.49 44.93 -9.13
CA ALA A 446 -5.60 43.79 -9.27
C ALA A 446 -5.12 43.67 -10.73
N ASP A 447 -3.93 43.10 -10.91
CA ASP A 447 -3.49 42.68 -12.24
C ASP A 447 -4.38 41.48 -12.65
N VAL A 448 -5.43 41.71 -13.43
CA VAL A 448 -6.31 40.65 -13.96
C VAL A 448 -5.88 40.32 -15.39
N PRO A 449 -5.55 39.05 -15.74
CA PRO A 449 -5.06 38.73 -17.07
C PRO A 449 -6.14 39.02 -18.13
N GLY A 450 -5.77 39.77 -19.16
CA GLY A 450 -6.71 40.25 -20.19
C GLY A 450 -7.49 41.50 -19.81
N GLY A 451 -7.34 42.00 -18.57
CA GLY A 451 -8.03 43.18 -18.06
C GLY A 451 -9.53 42.99 -17.86
N VAL A 452 -10.19 44.09 -17.54
CA VAL A 452 -11.66 44.18 -17.43
C VAL A 452 -12.14 45.15 -18.49
N TYR A 453 -13.31 44.89 -19.07
CA TYR A 453 -13.89 45.79 -20.07
C TYR A 453 -14.03 47.20 -19.48
N PRO A 454 -13.68 48.29 -20.19
CA PRO A 454 -13.69 49.65 -19.61
C PRO A 454 -15.06 50.10 -19.07
N ALA A 455 -16.15 49.58 -19.63
CA ALA A 455 -17.50 49.87 -19.15
C ALA A 455 -17.91 49.02 -17.92
N GLY A 456 -17.06 48.09 -17.48
CA GLY A 456 -17.32 47.18 -16.35
C GLY A 456 -18.33 46.09 -16.69
N TRP A 457 -19.17 45.75 -15.70
CA TRP A 457 -20.30 44.83 -15.84
C TRP A 457 -21.42 45.49 -16.65
N LEU A 458 -21.93 44.80 -17.67
CA LEU A 458 -23.00 45.27 -18.55
C LEU A 458 -24.40 45.12 -17.92
#